data_AF-A0A2N9ISN6-F1
#
_entry.id   AF-A0A2N9ISN6-F1
#
_cell.length_a   1.000
_cell.length_b   1.000
_cell.length_c   1.000
_cell.angle_alpha   90.00
_cell.angle_beta   90.00
_cell.angle_gamma   90.00
#
_symmetry.space_group_name_H-M   'P 1'
#
loop_
_entity.id
_entity.type
_entity.pdbx_description
1 polymer ?
#
loop_
_entity_poly.entity_id
_entity_poly.type
_entity_poly.pdbx_seq_one_letter_code
_entity_poly.pdbx_strand_id
1 'polypeptide(L)'
;MEATLSNRRRTNGVTTPAAVADMVVKKEKRASFMTWTADDVANVAKFHWVPCLFAIGLLFFMAVEYTLRMIPPSSEPFDLGFVATRPLHRLLSQSPELNTLLAALNTVFVGMQTTYIMWTWLIEGRPRATISALFMFTCRGILGYSTQLPLPQGFLGSGVDFPVGNVSFFLFFSGHVAGSVIASLDMRRMQRWELARTFDVLNVLQAVRLLGTRGHYTIDLAVGVGAGILFDSLAGKYEETKRKAPIASTIITKEALFT
;
A
#
# COMPACT_ATOMS: atom_id res chain seq x y z
N MET A 1 66.71 11.99 55.49
CA MET A 1 67.85 11.72 54.61
C MET A 1 67.32 11.03 53.38
N GLU A 2 67.59 11.39 52.14
CA GLU A 2 68.22 12.55 51.52
C GLU A 2 67.97 12.34 50.01
N ALA A 3 67.76 13.43 49.27
CA ALA A 3 67.41 13.40 47.87
C ALA A 3 68.59 12.96 46.97
N THR A 4 68.31 12.47 45.76
CA THR A 4 69.09 12.91 44.58
C THR A 4 68.34 12.75 43.25
N LEU A 5 68.19 13.89 42.56
CA LEU A 5 67.78 14.08 41.18
C LEU A 5 69.01 14.07 40.26
N SER A 6 68.86 13.57 39.02
CA SER A 6 69.65 13.93 37.82
C SER A 6 69.06 13.15 36.63
N ASN A 7 68.18 13.66 35.77
CA ASN A 7 68.19 14.74 34.77
C ASN A 7 68.97 14.48 33.45
N ARG A 8 68.18 14.37 32.37
CA ARG A 8 68.45 14.69 30.95
C ARG A 8 69.44 13.86 30.11
N ARG A 9 68.88 13.22 29.07
CA ARG A 9 69.24 13.60 27.69
C ARG A 9 68.04 13.49 26.74
N ARG A 10 67.67 14.65 26.18
CA ARG A 10 66.80 14.86 25.02
C ARG A 10 67.66 14.63 23.78
N THR A 11 67.21 13.80 22.85
CA THR A 11 67.57 13.95 21.43
C THR A 11 66.31 13.84 20.61
N ASN A 12 65.92 14.99 20.05
CA ASN A 12 64.93 15.11 19.01
C ASN A 12 65.47 14.46 17.73
N GLY A 13 64.74 13.53 17.15
CA GLY A 13 64.92 13.04 15.80
C GLY A 13 63.57 13.09 15.10
N VAL A 14 63.41 14.08 14.23
CA VAL A 14 62.18 14.42 13.50
C VAL A 14 62.06 13.52 12.25
N THR A 15 60.90 12.86 12.15
CA THR A 15 60.17 12.31 10.99
C THR A 15 60.85 11.44 9.93
N THR A 16 60.24 10.28 9.68
CA THR A 16 59.68 9.94 8.37
C THR A 16 58.21 9.48 8.51
N PRO A 17 57.22 10.13 7.86
CA PRO A 17 55.80 9.74 7.90
C PRO A 17 55.46 8.52 7.03
N ALA A 18 56.44 7.85 6.42
CA ALA A 18 56.22 6.80 5.43
C ALA A 18 56.02 5.40 6.04
N ALA A 19 56.46 5.16 7.27
CA ALA A 19 56.48 3.81 7.84
C ALA A 19 55.19 3.40 8.60
N VAL A 20 54.26 4.33 8.82
CA VAL A 20 52.95 4.05 9.44
C VAL A 20 51.82 3.97 8.40
N ALA A 21 52.14 4.24 7.13
CA ALA A 21 51.18 4.22 6.03
C ALA A 21 50.90 2.81 5.46
N ASP A 22 51.70 1.79 5.81
CA ASP A 22 51.66 0.47 5.15
C ASP A 22 51.09 -0.68 6.01
N MET A 23 50.50 -0.39 7.17
CA MET A 23 49.73 -1.39 7.95
C MET A 23 48.27 -1.02 8.14
N VAL A 24 47.72 -0.15 7.30
CA VAL A 24 46.30 -0.21 6.98
C VAL A 24 46.16 -1.20 5.84
N VAL A 25 46.26 -2.49 6.17
CA VAL A 25 45.76 -3.56 5.29
C VAL A 25 44.32 -3.17 4.99
N LYS A 26 44.11 -2.67 3.78
CA LYS A 26 42.80 -2.35 3.23
C LYS A 26 42.07 -3.69 3.17
N LYS A 27 41.37 -4.05 4.26
CA LYS A 27 40.60 -5.27 4.38
C LYS A 27 39.60 -5.23 3.22
N GLU A 28 39.91 -5.96 2.15
CA GLU A 28 39.01 -6.04 1.00
C GLU A 28 37.64 -6.41 1.55
N LYS A 29 36.68 -5.50 1.41
CA LYS A 29 35.30 -5.77 1.81
C LYS A 29 34.79 -6.87 0.88
N ARG A 30 34.96 -8.12 1.30
CA ARG A 30 34.34 -9.28 0.64
C ARG A 30 32.85 -8.98 0.49
N ALA A 31 32.30 -9.32 -0.67
CA ALA A 31 30.86 -9.17 -0.87
C ALA A 31 30.11 -9.97 0.19
N SER A 32 29.02 -9.42 0.72
CA SER A 32 28.30 -9.96 1.89
C SER A 32 27.95 -11.45 1.73
N PHE A 33 27.55 -11.88 0.53
CA PHE A 33 27.19 -13.27 0.25
C PHE A 33 28.38 -14.25 0.34
N MET A 34 29.63 -13.77 0.22
CA MET A 34 30.83 -14.61 0.33
C MET A 34 31.16 -14.99 1.77
N THR A 35 30.48 -14.39 2.76
CA THR A 35 30.61 -14.75 4.17
C THR A 35 29.42 -15.57 4.67
N TRP A 36 28.46 -15.90 3.79
CA TRP A 36 27.28 -16.66 4.17
C TRP A 36 27.58 -18.14 4.31
N THR A 37 27.09 -18.72 5.39
CA THR A 37 27.10 -20.16 5.66
C THR A 37 25.77 -20.80 5.25
N ALA A 38 25.73 -22.13 5.21
CA ALA A 38 24.48 -22.87 4.96
C ALA A 38 23.42 -22.55 6.04
N ASP A 39 23.85 -22.30 7.28
CA ASP A 39 22.98 -21.90 8.38
C ASP A 39 22.38 -20.51 8.16
N ASP A 40 23.15 -19.57 7.61
CA ASP A 40 22.65 -18.23 7.25
C ASP A 40 21.55 -18.30 6.19
N VAL A 41 21.72 -19.16 5.17
CA VAL A 41 20.71 -19.38 4.12
C VAL A 41 19.44 -20.02 4.71
N ALA A 42 19.58 -21.03 5.55
CA ALA A 42 18.45 -21.67 6.23
C ALA A 42 17.71 -20.69 7.15
N ASN A 43 18.44 -19.83 7.84
CA ASN A 43 17.87 -18.77 8.68
C ASN A 43 17.11 -17.73 7.86
N VAL A 44 17.61 -17.33 6.68
CA VAL A 44 16.87 -16.45 5.77
C VAL A 44 15.56 -17.10 5.32
N ALA A 45 15.58 -18.38 4.92
CA ALA A 45 14.37 -19.09 4.54
C ALA A 45 13.34 -19.19 5.68
N LYS A 46 13.82 -19.38 6.93
CA LYS A 46 12.96 -19.54 8.10
C LYS A 46 12.40 -18.23 8.63
N PHE A 47 13.25 -17.20 8.78
CA PHE A 47 12.88 -15.94 9.43
C PHE A 47 12.44 -14.86 8.43
N HIS A 48 12.84 -14.98 7.17
CA HIS A 48 12.48 -14.06 6.07
C HIS A 48 11.77 -14.80 4.93
N TRP A 49 10.85 -15.70 5.29
CA TRP A 49 10.09 -16.53 4.35
C TRP A 49 9.28 -15.69 3.33
N VAL A 50 8.82 -14.49 3.70
CA VAL A 50 8.06 -13.60 2.79
C VAL A 50 8.95 -13.17 1.60
N PRO A 51 10.11 -12.52 1.79
CA PRO A 51 11.06 -12.26 0.70
C PRO A 51 11.40 -13.50 -0.14
N CYS A 52 11.60 -14.66 0.48
CA CYS A 52 11.88 -15.91 -0.25
C CYS A 52 10.70 -16.33 -1.14
N LEU A 53 9.47 -16.26 -0.64
CA LEU A 53 8.27 -16.54 -1.42
C LEU A 53 8.14 -15.57 -2.60
N PHE A 54 8.42 -14.29 -2.39
CA PHE A 54 8.45 -13.29 -3.47
C PHE A 54 9.56 -13.56 -4.49
N ALA A 55 10.74 -14.02 -4.06
CA ALA A 55 11.82 -14.39 -4.97
C ALA A 55 11.45 -15.61 -5.84
N ILE A 56 10.85 -16.64 -5.24
CA ILE A 56 10.31 -17.80 -5.98
C ILE A 56 9.23 -17.34 -6.96
N GLY A 57 8.30 -16.50 -6.50
CA GLY A 57 7.25 -15.93 -7.34
C GLY A 57 7.80 -15.13 -8.52
N LEU A 58 8.84 -14.30 -8.29
CA LEU A 58 9.52 -13.54 -9.34
C LEU A 58 10.09 -14.48 -10.41
N LEU A 59 10.86 -15.50 -10.01
CA LEU A 59 11.44 -16.46 -10.94
C LEU A 59 10.37 -17.22 -11.72
N PHE A 60 9.28 -17.61 -11.06
CA PHE A 60 8.13 -18.23 -11.70
C PHE A 60 7.50 -17.29 -12.74
N PHE A 61 7.21 -16.04 -12.39
CA PHE A 61 6.57 -15.09 -13.31
C PHE A 61 7.49 -14.65 -14.44
N MET A 62 8.82 -14.61 -14.24
CA MET A 62 9.76 -14.44 -15.35
C MET A 62 9.61 -15.58 -16.36
N ALA A 63 9.54 -16.84 -15.90
CA ALA A 63 9.33 -17.97 -16.80
C ALA A 63 7.96 -17.91 -17.51
N VAL A 64 6.92 -17.48 -16.81
CA VAL A 64 5.60 -17.23 -17.41
C VAL A 64 5.69 -16.12 -18.46
N GLU A 65 6.32 -14.98 -18.19
CA GLU A 65 6.46 -13.86 -19.12
C GLU A 65 7.11 -14.29 -20.45
N TYR A 66 8.14 -15.13 -20.39
CA TYR A 66 8.80 -15.66 -21.60
C TYR A 66 7.95 -16.69 -22.38
N THR A 67 6.92 -17.27 -21.76
CA THR A 67 6.11 -18.35 -22.37
C THR A 67 4.65 -17.95 -22.61
N LEU A 68 4.22 -16.82 -22.05
CA LEU A 68 2.86 -16.32 -22.13
C LEU A 68 2.57 -15.80 -23.54
N ARG A 69 1.49 -16.31 -24.14
CA ARG A 69 0.96 -15.75 -25.38
C ARG A 69 0.02 -14.61 -25.05
N MET A 70 0.37 -13.41 -25.50
CA MET A 70 -0.47 -12.24 -25.33
C MET A 70 -1.80 -12.39 -26.08
N ILE A 71 -2.86 -11.88 -25.46
CA ILE A 71 -4.19 -11.82 -26.07
C ILE A 71 -4.17 -10.87 -27.29
N PRO A 72 -4.93 -11.16 -28.36
CA PRO A 72 -5.01 -10.28 -29.52
C PRO A 72 -5.56 -8.88 -29.19
N PRO A 73 -5.14 -7.81 -29.90
CA PRO A 73 -5.66 -6.46 -29.66
C PRO A 73 -7.18 -6.31 -29.87
N SER A 74 -7.80 -7.19 -30.66
CA SER A 74 -9.24 -7.21 -30.91
C SER A 74 -10.05 -7.97 -29.84
N SER A 75 -9.37 -8.61 -28.89
CA SER A 75 -10.01 -9.38 -27.81
C SER A 75 -10.13 -8.57 -26.53
N GLU A 76 -11.09 -8.93 -25.69
CA GLU A 76 -11.22 -8.31 -24.38
C GLU A 76 -10.03 -8.62 -23.47
N PRO A 77 -9.70 -7.72 -22.53
CA PRO A 77 -8.69 -8.01 -21.52
C PRO A 77 -8.98 -9.33 -20.79
N PHE A 78 -7.98 -10.21 -20.76
CA PHE A 78 -8.07 -11.44 -19.98
C PHE A 78 -7.99 -11.11 -18.49
N ASP A 79 -8.94 -11.64 -17.73
CA ASP A 79 -9.03 -11.43 -16.29
C ASP A 79 -9.26 -12.76 -15.56
N LEU A 80 -8.33 -13.12 -14.67
CA LEU A 80 -8.39 -14.39 -13.94
C LEU A 80 -9.54 -14.42 -12.92
N GLY A 81 -9.85 -13.29 -12.27
CA GLY A 81 -10.98 -13.20 -11.34
C GLY A 81 -12.31 -13.39 -12.04
N PHE A 82 -12.45 -12.92 -13.28
CA PHE A 82 -13.58 -13.22 -14.14
C PHE A 82 -13.71 -14.71 -14.46
N VAL A 83 -12.60 -15.40 -14.74
CA VAL A 83 -12.59 -16.85 -14.93
C VAL A 83 -13.03 -17.57 -13.65
N ALA A 84 -12.47 -17.19 -12.50
CA ALA A 84 -12.76 -17.78 -11.20
C ALA A 84 -14.23 -17.56 -10.78
N THR A 85 -14.81 -16.41 -11.12
CA THR A 85 -16.19 -16.05 -10.76
C THR A 85 -17.23 -16.39 -11.84
N ARG A 86 -16.87 -17.15 -12.89
CA ARG A 86 -17.83 -17.62 -13.92
C ARG A 86 -19.10 -18.27 -13.35
N PRO A 87 -19.04 -19.16 -12.35
CA PRO A 87 -20.25 -19.77 -11.79
C PRO A 87 -21.18 -18.73 -11.13
N LEU A 88 -20.61 -17.82 -10.35
CA LEU A 88 -21.34 -16.73 -9.72
C LEU A 88 -21.95 -15.82 -10.78
N HIS A 89 -21.19 -15.47 -11.82
CA HIS A 89 -21.68 -14.65 -12.93
C HIS A 89 -22.92 -15.27 -13.60
N ARG A 90 -22.90 -16.58 -13.86
CA ARG A 90 -24.07 -17.30 -14.41
C ARG A 90 -25.27 -17.28 -13.46
N LEU A 91 -25.03 -17.48 -12.17
CA LEU A 91 -26.09 -17.43 -11.17
C LEU A 91 -26.76 -16.04 -11.13
N LEU A 92 -25.97 -14.97 -11.13
CA LEU A 92 -26.47 -13.60 -11.09
C LEU A 92 -27.15 -13.18 -12.40
N SER A 93 -26.70 -13.69 -13.55
CA SER A 93 -27.37 -13.41 -14.83
C SER A 93 -28.71 -14.14 -14.97
N GLN A 94 -28.85 -15.30 -14.31
CA GLN A 94 -30.08 -16.08 -14.28
C GLN A 94 -31.10 -15.56 -13.24
N SER A 95 -30.65 -14.83 -12.21
CA SER A 95 -31.51 -14.29 -11.16
C SER A 95 -31.31 -12.78 -10.99
N PRO A 96 -32.06 -11.95 -11.75
CA PRO A 96 -31.99 -10.49 -11.64
C PRO A 96 -32.30 -9.98 -10.23
N GLU A 97 -33.24 -10.60 -9.53
CA GLU A 97 -33.61 -10.24 -8.15
C GLU A 97 -32.44 -10.43 -7.18
N LEU A 98 -31.70 -11.54 -7.29
CA LEU A 98 -30.51 -11.78 -6.50
C LEU A 98 -29.42 -10.75 -6.81
N ASN A 99 -29.20 -10.42 -8.10
CA ASN A 99 -28.26 -9.36 -8.47
C ASN A 99 -28.65 -8.02 -7.85
N THR A 100 -29.94 -7.65 -7.89
CA THR A 100 -30.45 -6.42 -7.30
C THR A 100 -30.33 -6.41 -5.78
N LEU A 101 -30.58 -7.52 -5.10
CA LEU A 101 -30.38 -7.64 -3.65
C LEU A 101 -28.91 -7.44 -3.29
N LEU A 102 -27.99 -8.14 -3.96
CA LEU A 102 -26.55 -8.00 -3.71
C LEU A 102 -26.05 -6.59 -4.07
N ALA A 103 -26.63 -5.95 -5.08
CA ALA A 103 -26.39 -4.54 -5.41
C ALA A 103 -26.78 -3.62 -4.25
N ALA A 104 -27.99 -3.81 -3.71
CA ALA A 104 -28.47 -3.04 -2.58
C ALA A 104 -27.57 -3.22 -1.34
N LEU A 105 -27.13 -4.44 -1.05
CA LEU A 105 -26.21 -4.71 0.07
C LEU A 105 -24.85 -4.04 -0.13
N ASN A 106 -24.28 -4.08 -1.33
CA ASN A 106 -23.05 -3.33 -1.65
C ASN A 106 -23.26 -1.82 -1.46
N THR A 107 -24.38 -1.27 -1.93
CA THR A 107 -24.71 0.14 -1.79
C THR A 107 -24.84 0.56 -0.33
N VAL A 108 -25.50 -0.26 0.51
CA VAL A 108 -25.54 -0.04 1.96
C VAL A 108 -24.13 -0.03 2.54
N PHE A 109 -23.28 -0.98 2.14
CA PHE A 109 -21.91 -1.04 2.64
C PHE A 109 -21.06 0.17 2.23
N VAL A 110 -21.20 0.68 1.01
CA VAL A 110 -20.59 1.96 0.59
C VAL A 110 -21.10 3.13 1.42
N GLY A 111 -22.40 3.14 1.70
CA GLY A 111 -23.02 4.11 2.61
C GLY A 111 -22.41 4.05 4.01
N MET A 112 -22.16 2.84 4.54
CA MET A 112 -21.48 2.65 5.83
C MET A 112 -20.04 3.18 5.80
N GLN A 113 -19.27 2.92 4.74
CA GLN A 113 -17.92 3.46 4.58
C GLN A 113 -17.90 4.98 4.58
N THR A 114 -18.77 5.58 3.75
CA THR A 114 -18.90 7.05 3.65
C THR A 114 -19.31 7.65 4.99
N THR A 115 -20.31 7.07 5.64
CA THR A 115 -20.79 7.51 6.96
C THR A 115 -19.69 7.42 8.00
N TYR A 116 -18.96 6.30 8.06
CA TYR A 116 -17.85 6.14 9.00
C TYR A 116 -16.76 7.20 8.76
N ILE A 117 -16.29 7.37 7.51
CA ILE A 117 -15.23 8.33 7.19
C ILE A 117 -15.65 9.75 7.58
N MET A 118 -16.88 10.16 7.22
CA MET A 118 -17.40 11.47 7.59
C MET A 118 -17.59 11.62 9.11
N TRP A 119 -18.06 10.58 9.80
CA TRP A 119 -18.21 10.56 11.25
C TRP A 119 -16.86 10.77 11.97
N THR A 120 -15.83 10.05 11.55
CA THR A 120 -14.49 10.17 12.17
C THR A 120 -13.93 11.58 12.07
N TRP A 121 -14.23 12.29 10.99
CA TRP A 121 -13.84 13.69 10.85
C TRP A 121 -14.75 14.64 11.63
N LEU A 122 -16.06 14.61 11.37
CA LEU A 122 -17.00 15.62 11.88
C LEU A 122 -17.26 15.49 13.37
N ILE A 123 -17.26 14.27 13.90
CA ILE A 123 -17.64 13.99 15.29
C ILE A 123 -16.42 13.65 16.15
N GLU A 124 -15.50 12.84 15.65
CA GLU A 124 -14.32 12.44 16.41
C GLU A 124 -13.12 13.39 16.20
N GLY A 125 -13.21 14.34 15.26
CA GLY A 125 -12.15 15.30 14.99
C GLY A 125 -10.87 14.69 14.39
N ARG A 126 -10.96 13.50 13.78
CA ARG A 126 -9.84 12.74 13.21
C ARG A 126 -9.90 12.81 11.67
N PRO A 127 -9.21 13.76 11.02
CA PRO A 127 -9.39 14.02 9.59
C PRO A 127 -8.67 13.02 8.67
N ARG A 128 -7.77 12.17 9.20
CA ARG A 128 -6.92 11.27 8.40
C ARG A 128 -7.69 10.46 7.37
N ALA A 129 -8.74 9.77 7.79
CA ALA A 129 -9.55 8.92 6.90
C ALA A 129 -10.20 9.74 5.77
N THR A 130 -10.65 10.95 6.07
CA THR A 130 -11.22 11.87 5.08
C THR A 130 -10.16 12.38 4.11
N ILE A 131 -8.97 12.77 4.60
CA ILE A 131 -7.85 13.19 3.74
C ILE A 131 -7.44 12.03 2.81
N SER A 132 -7.34 10.82 3.34
CA SER A 132 -7.06 9.62 2.53
C SER A 132 -8.12 9.41 1.44
N ALA A 133 -9.41 9.54 1.78
CA ALA A 133 -10.49 9.41 0.82
C ALA A 133 -10.42 10.48 -0.27
N LEU A 134 -10.10 11.74 0.09
CA LEU A 134 -9.92 12.83 -0.87
C LEU A 134 -8.77 12.57 -1.83
N PHE A 135 -7.60 12.17 -1.32
CA PHE A 135 -6.46 11.81 -2.16
C PHE A 135 -6.82 10.65 -3.09
N MET A 136 -7.43 9.61 -2.54
CA MET A 136 -7.82 8.41 -3.27
C MET A 136 -8.80 8.71 -4.40
N PHE A 137 -9.93 9.38 -4.12
CA PHE A 137 -10.94 9.67 -5.14
C PHE A 137 -10.44 10.67 -6.19
N THR A 138 -9.62 11.64 -5.80
CA THR A 138 -9.01 12.59 -6.75
C THR A 138 -8.05 11.87 -7.70
N CYS A 139 -7.12 11.08 -7.17
CA CYS A 139 -6.18 10.32 -8.00
C CYS A 139 -6.88 9.27 -8.86
N ARG A 140 -7.91 8.60 -8.32
CA ARG A 140 -8.77 7.70 -9.10
C ARG A 140 -9.44 8.42 -10.27
N GLY A 141 -9.97 9.62 -10.04
CA GLY A 141 -10.57 10.45 -11.09
C GLY A 141 -9.57 10.78 -12.20
N ILE A 142 -8.37 11.21 -11.84
CA ILE A 142 -7.29 11.53 -12.78
C ILE A 142 -6.88 10.29 -13.57
N LEU A 143 -6.55 9.18 -12.90
CA LEU A 143 -6.05 7.97 -13.54
C LEU A 143 -7.10 7.32 -14.44
N GLY A 144 -8.34 7.20 -13.97
CA GLY A 144 -9.41 6.64 -14.79
C GLY A 144 -9.74 7.52 -16.00
N TYR A 145 -9.53 8.84 -15.92
CA TYR A 145 -9.67 9.72 -17.09
C TYR A 145 -8.49 9.60 -18.06
N SER A 146 -7.27 9.53 -17.53
CA SER A 146 -6.06 9.35 -18.34
C SER A 146 -5.95 7.97 -18.98
N THR A 147 -6.61 6.95 -18.42
CA THR A 147 -6.58 5.57 -18.94
C THR A 147 -7.91 4.88 -18.62
N GLN A 148 -8.71 4.67 -19.67
CA GLN A 148 -9.99 4.00 -19.57
C GLN A 148 -9.85 2.51 -19.89
N LEU A 149 -10.34 1.66 -18.99
CA LEU A 149 -10.54 0.25 -19.28
C LEU A 149 -11.91 0.07 -19.95
N PRO A 150 -12.03 -0.80 -20.96
CA PRO A 150 -13.32 -1.06 -21.59
C PRO A 150 -14.26 -1.72 -20.60
N LEU A 151 -15.56 -1.39 -20.67
CA LEU A 151 -16.59 -2.07 -19.90
C LEU A 151 -16.59 -3.56 -20.29
N PRO A 152 -16.43 -4.49 -19.33
CA PRO A 152 -16.40 -5.91 -19.64
C PRO A 152 -17.68 -6.42 -20.31
N GLN A 153 -17.56 -7.35 -21.28
CA GLN A 153 -18.73 -8.05 -21.82
C GLN A 153 -19.48 -8.79 -20.72
N GLY A 154 -20.80 -8.69 -20.80
CA GLY A 154 -21.71 -9.31 -19.83
C GLY A 154 -21.79 -8.56 -18.50
N PHE A 155 -21.39 -7.29 -18.43
CA PHE A 155 -21.62 -6.48 -17.23
C PHE A 155 -23.09 -6.55 -16.76
N LEU A 156 -23.29 -6.94 -15.50
CA LEU A 156 -24.60 -7.06 -14.85
C LEU A 156 -24.84 -5.86 -13.92
N GLY A 157 -25.29 -4.76 -14.51
CA GLY A 157 -25.69 -3.58 -13.73
C GLY A 157 -27.03 -3.77 -13.02
N SER A 158 -27.23 -3.00 -11.95
CA SER A 158 -28.50 -2.86 -11.24
C SER A 158 -28.82 -1.38 -11.01
N GLY A 159 -30.09 -1.00 -11.09
CA GLY A 159 -30.52 0.38 -10.85
C GLY A 159 -30.28 0.90 -9.42
N VAL A 160 -29.95 0.00 -8.49
CA VAL A 160 -29.61 0.34 -7.09
C VAL A 160 -28.11 0.29 -6.81
N ASP A 161 -27.26 -0.01 -7.79
CA ASP A 161 -25.81 0.10 -7.64
C ASP A 161 -25.46 1.57 -7.34
N PHE A 162 -24.64 1.83 -6.34
CA PHE A 162 -24.16 3.17 -6.01
C PHE A 162 -22.62 3.24 -6.03
N PRO A 163 -22.02 4.30 -6.62
CA PRO A 163 -22.66 5.42 -7.34
C PRO A 163 -23.48 4.98 -8.57
N VAL A 164 -24.66 5.61 -8.74
CA VAL A 164 -25.76 5.17 -9.62
C VAL A 164 -25.51 5.47 -11.09
N GLY A 165 -25.95 4.55 -11.93
CA GLY A 165 -26.43 4.86 -13.26
C GLY A 165 -25.36 4.95 -14.32
N ASN A 166 -25.82 5.21 -15.53
CA ASN A 166 -25.10 5.24 -16.80
C ASN A 166 -24.06 6.39 -16.89
N VAL A 167 -23.36 6.71 -15.80
CA VAL A 167 -22.16 7.56 -15.86
C VAL A 167 -21.12 6.78 -16.66
N SER A 168 -20.74 7.34 -17.80
CA SER A 168 -19.90 6.75 -18.86
C SER A 168 -18.46 6.44 -18.45
N PHE A 169 -18.21 6.17 -17.16
CA PHE A 169 -16.90 6.24 -16.55
C PHE A 169 -16.66 5.13 -15.53
N PHE A 170 -16.15 4.02 -16.05
CA PHE A 170 -15.54 2.98 -15.24
C PHE A 170 -14.14 3.47 -14.79
N LEU A 171 -14.10 4.23 -13.69
CA LEU A 171 -12.84 4.78 -13.19
C LEU A 171 -11.98 3.66 -12.57
N PHE A 172 -10.82 3.42 -13.20
CA PHE A 172 -9.71 2.68 -12.60
C PHE A 172 -9.06 3.51 -11.49
N PHE A 173 -8.76 2.99 -10.31
CA PHE A 173 -8.98 1.65 -9.73
C PHE A 173 -10.30 1.60 -8.90
N SER A 174 -10.60 0.49 -8.20
CA SER A 174 -11.84 0.35 -7.42
C SER A 174 -11.90 1.26 -6.19
N GLY A 175 -12.82 2.23 -6.22
CA GLY A 175 -13.07 3.14 -5.10
C GLY A 175 -13.76 2.46 -3.91
N HIS A 176 -14.65 1.51 -4.17
CA HIS A 176 -15.35 0.72 -3.14
C HIS A 176 -14.37 -0.06 -2.25
N VAL A 177 -13.39 -0.71 -2.89
CA VAL A 177 -12.36 -1.47 -2.18
C VAL A 177 -11.46 -0.52 -1.40
N ALA A 178 -10.97 0.55 -2.04
CA ALA A 178 -10.07 1.51 -1.41
C ALA A 178 -10.71 2.22 -0.22
N GLY A 179 -11.97 2.66 -0.34
CA GLY A 179 -12.73 3.30 0.74
C GLY A 179 -12.90 2.39 1.96
N SER A 180 -13.24 1.12 1.73
CA SER A 180 -13.31 0.14 2.81
C SER A 180 -11.96 -0.13 3.48
N VAL A 181 -10.87 -0.18 2.71
CA VAL A 181 -9.52 -0.32 3.28
C VAL A 181 -9.17 0.88 4.15
N ILE A 182 -9.42 2.11 3.69
CA ILE A 182 -9.17 3.34 4.47
C ILE A 182 -9.95 3.31 5.79
N ALA A 183 -11.25 3.00 5.74
CA ALA A 183 -12.09 2.91 6.93
C ALA A 183 -11.57 1.83 7.90
N SER A 184 -11.25 0.65 7.39
CA SER A 184 -10.76 -0.48 8.19
C SER A 184 -9.37 -0.21 8.81
N LEU A 185 -8.45 0.46 8.09
CA LEU A 185 -7.16 0.89 8.64
C LEU A 185 -7.34 1.90 9.77
N ASP A 186 -8.27 2.83 9.62
CA ASP A 186 -8.61 3.79 10.66
C ASP A 186 -9.19 3.12 11.92
N MET A 187 -10.11 2.18 11.74
CA MET A 187 -10.68 1.39 12.85
C MET A 187 -9.61 0.65 13.63
N ARG A 188 -8.63 0.03 12.94
CA ARG A 188 -7.51 -0.66 13.60
C ARG A 188 -6.64 0.29 14.41
N ARG A 189 -6.37 1.50 13.91
CA ARG A 189 -5.64 2.52 14.68
C ARG A 189 -6.35 2.90 15.98
N MET A 190 -7.69 2.88 15.97
CA MET A 190 -8.51 3.12 17.15
C MET A 190 -8.84 1.87 17.96
N GLN A 191 -8.17 0.74 17.70
CA GLN A 191 -8.40 -0.54 18.37
C GLN A 191 -9.84 -1.08 18.24
N ARG A 192 -10.59 -0.66 17.21
CA ARG A 192 -11.94 -1.16 16.87
C ARG A 192 -11.85 -2.41 15.98
N TRP A 193 -11.16 -3.44 16.47
CA TRP A 193 -10.75 -4.61 15.69
C TRP A 193 -11.92 -5.39 15.08
N GLU A 194 -13.01 -5.56 15.82
CA GLU A 194 -14.19 -6.31 15.34
C GLU A 194 -14.90 -5.57 14.20
N LEU A 195 -14.99 -4.24 14.29
CA LEU A 195 -15.55 -3.42 13.23
C LEU A 195 -14.66 -3.44 11.99
N ALA A 196 -13.33 -3.35 12.18
CA ALA A 196 -12.36 -3.47 11.09
C ALA A 196 -12.49 -4.83 10.38
N ARG A 197 -12.55 -5.93 11.14
CA ARG A 197 -12.72 -7.29 10.61
C ARG A 197 -14.04 -7.42 9.83
N THR A 198 -15.12 -6.85 10.36
CA THR A 198 -16.42 -6.81 9.66
C THR A 198 -16.30 -6.09 8.33
N PHE A 199 -15.64 -4.93 8.30
CA PHE A 199 -15.40 -4.20 7.05
C PHE A 199 -14.54 -4.99 6.08
N ASP A 200 -13.51 -5.70 6.55
CA ASP A 200 -12.68 -6.54 5.66
C ASP A 200 -13.50 -7.66 5.01
N VAL A 201 -14.33 -8.36 5.80
CA VAL A 201 -15.18 -9.45 5.29
C VAL A 201 -16.19 -8.91 4.28
N LEU A 202 -16.88 -7.80 4.61
CA LEU A 202 -17.82 -7.15 3.70
C LEU A 202 -17.11 -6.66 2.43
N ASN A 203 -15.86 -6.20 2.53
CA ASN A 203 -15.07 -5.79 1.38
C ASN A 203 -14.71 -6.97 0.46
N VAL A 204 -14.38 -8.13 1.03
CA VAL A 204 -14.15 -9.36 0.25
C VAL A 204 -15.42 -9.78 -0.47
N LEU A 205 -16.57 -9.79 0.21
CA LEU A 205 -17.87 -10.11 -0.41
C LEU A 205 -18.23 -9.12 -1.52
N GLN A 206 -18.00 -7.83 -1.27
CA GLN A 206 -18.17 -6.76 -2.25
C GLN A 206 -17.27 -6.99 -3.47
N ALA A 207 -16.00 -7.31 -3.28
CA ALA A 207 -15.05 -7.61 -4.35
C ALA A 207 -15.45 -8.84 -5.17
N VAL A 208 -15.89 -9.92 -4.51
CA VAL A 208 -16.40 -11.14 -5.17
C VAL A 208 -17.63 -10.82 -6.02
N ARG A 209 -18.56 -10.01 -5.51
CA ARG A 209 -19.72 -9.56 -6.28
C ARG A 209 -19.29 -8.72 -7.48
N LEU A 210 -18.40 -7.74 -7.29
CA LEU A 210 -17.91 -6.88 -8.37
C LEU A 210 -17.21 -7.68 -9.49
N LEU A 211 -16.47 -8.74 -9.15
CA LEU A 211 -15.95 -9.69 -10.14
C LEU A 211 -17.07 -10.49 -10.80
N GLY A 212 -18.01 -11.02 -10.02
CA GLY A 212 -19.13 -11.83 -10.52
C GLY A 212 -20.07 -11.07 -11.46
N THR A 213 -20.29 -9.78 -11.23
CA THR A 213 -21.11 -8.91 -12.10
C THR A 213 -20.31 -8.33 -13.26
N ARG A 214 -19.00 -8.63 -13.36
CA ARG A 214 -18.07 -7.99 -14.29
C ARG A 214 -18.03 -6.46 -14.13
N GLY A 215 -18.27 -6.01 -12.89
CA GLY A 215 -18.27 -4.61 -12.47
C GLY A 215 -16.91 -4.08 -12.04
N HIS A 216 -15.86 -4.91 -12.01
CA HIS A 216 -14.46 -4.47 -11.91
C HIS A 216 -13.53 -5.56 -12.42
N TYR A 217 -12.42 -5.17 -13.06
CA TYR A 217 -11.32 -6.12 -13.31
C TYR A 217 -10.63 -6.46 -11.99
N THR A 218 -9.99 -7.62 -11.93
CA THR A 218 -9.17 -8.07 -10.79
C THR A 218 -8.10 -7.05 -10.44
N ILE A 219 -7.48 -6.44 -11.45
CA ILE A 219 -6.46 -5.39 -11.26
C ILE A 219 -7.05 -4.15 -10.59
N ASP A 220 -8.29 -3.77 -10.88
CA ASP A 220 -8.96 -2.62 -10.26
C ASP A 220 -9.10 -2.83 -8.75
N LEU A 221 -9.42 -4.06 -8.33
CA LEU A 221 -9.61 -4.42 -6.93
C LEU A 221 -8.26 -4.47 -6.20
N ALA A 222 -7.26 -5.11 -6.81
CA ALA A 222 -5.91 -5.20 -6.24
C ALA A 222 -5.27 -3.80 -6.07
N VAL A 223 -5.35 -2.97 -7.11
CA VAL A 223 -4.86 -1.57 -7.04
C VAL A 223 -5.73 -0.75 -6.09
N GLY A 224 -7.03 -1.04 -5.95
CA GLY A 224 -7.89 -0.43 -4.94
C GLY A 224 -7.40 -0.69 -3.50
N VAL A 225 -7.01 -1.93 -3.17
CA VAL A 225 -6.39 -2.23 -1.86
C VAL A 225 -5.10 -1.45 -1.68
N GLY A 226 -4.21 -1.50 -2.67
CA GLY A 226 -2.93 -0.79 -2.64
C GLY A 226 -3.09 0.73 -2.49
N ALA A 227 -4.05 1.32 -3.21
CA ALA A 227 -4.39 2.72 -3.12
C ALA A 227 -4.91 3.10 -1.73
N GLY A 228 -5.80 2.28 -1.13
CA GLY A 228 -6.28 2.51 0.23
C GLY A 228 -5.14 2.60 1.25
N ILE A 229 -4.17 1.67 1.16
CA ILE A 229 -2.98 1.67 2.03
C ILE A 229 -2.06 2.87 1.73
N LEU A 230 -1.79 3.14 0.45
CA LEU A 230 -0.92 4.22 0.02
C LEU A 230 -1.46 5.58 0.48
N PHE A 231 -2.72 5.88 0.20
CA PHE A 231 -3.33 7.17 0.56
C PHE A 231 -3.57 7.31 2.06
N ASP A 232 -3.76 6.21 2.79
CA ASP A 232 -3.71 6.22 4.24
C ASP A 232 -2.33 6.62 4.79
N SER A 233 -1.26 6.06 4.22
CA SER A 233 0.12 6.40 4.58
C SER A 233 0.45 7.86 4.25
N LEU A 234 0.08 8.33 3.05
CA LEU A 234 0.30 9.71 2.62
C LEU A 234 -0.47 10.71 3.48
N ALA A 235 -1.72 10.41 3.84
CA ALA A 235 -2.49 11.25 4.76
C ALA A 235 -1.83 11.33 6.14
N GLY A 236 -1.31 10.22 6.67
CA GLY A 236 -0.55 10.22 7.92
C GLY A 236 0.69 11.12 7.86
N LYS A 237 1.48 11.04 6.79
CA LYS A 237 2.64 11.92 6.57
C LYS A 237 2.25 13.39 6.45
N TYR A 238 1.12 13.67 5.78
CA TYR A 238 0.58 15.02 5.64
C TYR A 238 0.22 15.60 7.01
N GLU A 239 -0.54 14.87 7.83
CA GLU A 239 -0.91 15.29 9.18
C GLU A 239 0.32 15.52 10.07
N GLU A 240 1.30 14.62 10.04
CA GLU A 240 2.54 14.78 10.81
C GLU A 240 3.30 16.04 10.41
N THR A 241 3.37 16.34 9.12
CA THR A 241 4.03 17.55 8.61
C THR A 241 3.32 18.81 9.09
N LYS A 242 1.98 18.81 9.07
CA LYS A 242 1.16 19.92 9.56
C LYS A 242 1.15 20.04 11.07
N ARG A 243 1.43 18.97 11.83
CA ARG A 243 1.62 19.05 13.29
C ARG A 243 2.99 19.63 13.68
N LYS A 244 4.03 19.37 12.88
CA LYS A 244 5.39 19.85 13.15
C LYS A 244 5.60 21.32 12.77
N ALA A 245 4.97 21.80 11.69
CA ALA A 245 5.13 23.19 11.22
C ALA A 245 4.71 24.28 12.25
N PRO A 246 3.58 24.16 12.99
CA PRO A 246 3.17 25.12 14.02
C PRO A 246 4.15 25.19 15.21
N ILE A 247 4.80 24.07 15.53
CA ILE A 247 5.75 23.99 16.65
C ILE A 247 7.04 24.71 16.29
N ALA A 248 7.55 24.50 15.07
CA ALA A 248 8.73 25.21 14.57
C ALA A 248 8.50 26.73 14.48
N SER A 249 7.34 27.18 13.99
CA SER A 249 7.02 28.61 13.94
C SER A 249 6.88 29.25 15.34
N THR A 250 6.37 28.50 16.32
CA THR A 250 6.24 28.95 17.72
C THR A 250 7.59 29.02 18.45
N ILE A 251 8.52 28.11 18.16
CA ILE A 251 9.88 28.14 18.72
C ILE A 251 10.65 29.32 18.16
N ILE A 252 10.58 29.56 16.83
CA ILE A 252 11.25 30.69 16.18
C ILE A 252 10.72 32.04 16.70
N THR A 253 9.39 32.16 16.94
CA THR A 253 8.84 33.41 17.51
C THR A 253 9.23 33.62 18.96
N LYS A 254 9.37 32.56 19.77
CA LYS A 254 9.87 32.71 21.14
C LYS A 254 11.33 33.13 21.14
N GLU A 255 12.20 32.49 20.36
CA GLU A 255 13.62 32.87 20.29
C GLU A 255 13.81 34.31 19.78
N ALA A 256 13.02 34.76 18.80
CA ALA A 256 13.05 36.13 18.30
C ALA A 256 12.46 37.18 19.27
N LEU A 257 11.68 36.77 20.28
CA LEU A 257 11.13 37.66 21.31
C LEU A 257 12.07 37.78 22.52
N PHE A 258 13.05 36.88 22.66
CA PHE A 258 14.02 36.85 23.76
C PHE A 258 15.43 37.33 23.35
N THR A 259 15.58 37.91 22.16
CA THR A 259 16.76 38.66 21.68
C THR A 259 16.42 40.13 21.51
#